data_AF-A0AA49Q2X9-F1
#
_entry.id   AF-A0AA49Q2X9-F1
#
_cell.length_a   1.000
_cell.length_b   1.000
_cell.length_c   1.000
_cell.angle_alpha   90.00
_cell.angle_beta   90.00
_cell.angle_gamma   90.00
#
_symmetry.space_group_name_H-M   'P 1'
#
loop_
_entity.id
_entity.type
_entity.pdbx_description
1 polymer ?
#
loop_
_entity_poly.entity_id
_entity_poly.type
_entity_poly.pdbx_seq_one_letter_code
_entity_poly.pdbx_strand_id
1 'polypeptide(L)'
;MEKGRDNIKTLPITINKMRRYHVDIMPVRGLVRSKIWFSFKIGAINSKRVLKMAAEMAATLYNKIKFNFAFTKSGKYQVELLIIA
;
A
#
# COMPACT_ATOMS: atom_id res chain seq x y z
N MET A 1 10.36 -42.87 37.23
CA MET A 1 11.59 -42.24 36.70
C MET A 1 11.93 -43.02 35.44
N GLU A 2 11.91 -42.57 34.17
CA GLU A 2 11.85 -41.30 33.44
C GLU A 2 11.17 -41.62 32.06
N LYS A 3 10.12 -40.92 31.63
CA LYS A 3 10.10 -39.72 30.78
C LYS A 3 10.71 -39.87 29.36
N GLY A 4 9.84 -40.23 28.40
CA GLY A 4 9.68 -39.54 27.11
C GLY A 4 10.60 -39.90 25.94
N ARG A 5 10.17 -40.81 25.04
CA ARG A 5 10.72 -40.92 23.67
C ARG A 5 9.69 -41.37 22.60
N ASP A 6 8.45 -40.89 22.67
CA ASP A 6 7.42 -41.14 21.63
C ASP A 6 7.30 -40.01 20.60
N ASN A 7 8.38 -39.28 20.31
CA ASN A 7 8.38 -38.13 19.39
C ASN A 7 8.97 -38.41 18.00
N ILE A 8 9.18 -39.69 17.63
CA ILE A 8 9.81 -40.08 16.36
C ILE A 8 8.81 -40.80 15.43
N LYS A 9 7.55 -40.34 15.39
CA LYS A 9 6.57 -40.73 14.35
C LYS A 9 6.28 -39.62 13.34
N THR A 10 7.05 -38.53 13.36
CA THR A 10 7.07 -37.55 12.27
C THR A 10 8.19 -37.92 11.32
N LEU A 11 7.86 -38.61 10.21
CA LEU A 11 8.37 -38.32 8.86
C LEU A 11 8.12 -39.38 7.76
N PRO A 12 7.32 -40.46 7.88
CA PRO A 12 6.99 -41.23 6.67
C PRO A 12 5.94 -40.52 5.80
N ILE A 13 5.09 -39.69 6.41
CA ILE A 13 3.97 -39.02 5.74
C ILE A 13 4.47 -37.91 4.83
N THR A 14 5.42 -37.08 5.29
CA THR A 14 5.96 -35.95 4.52
C THR A 14 6.73 -36.43 3.29
N ILE A 15 7.54 -37.47 3.44
CA ILE A 15 8.37 -38.05 2.36
C ILE A 15 7.48 -38.74 1.31
N ASN A 16 6.44 -39.48 1.73
CA ASN A 16 5.49 -40.07 0.78
C ASN A 16 4.60 -39.02 0.10
N LYS A 17 4.23 -37.94 0.79
CA LYS A 17 3.42 -36.86 0.21
C LYS A 17 4.20 -36.08 -0.85
N MET A 18 5.50 -35.83 -0.64
CA MET A 18 6.38 -35.20 -1.65
C MET A 18 6.49 -36.03 -2.93
N ARG A 19 6.67 -37.36 -2.82
CA ARG A 19 6.72 -38.27 -4.00
C ARG A 19 5.39 -38.38 -4.76
N ARG A 20 4.24 -38.34 -4.07
CA ARG A 20 2.92 -38.50 -4.68
C ARG A 20 2.46 -37.28 -5.47
N TYR A 21 2.88 -36.09 -5.06
CA TYR A 21 2.49 -34.82 -5.69
C TYR A 21 3.60 -34.21 -6.55
N HIS A 22 4.72 -34.92 -6.77
CA HIS A 22 5.88 -34.42 -7.52
C HIS A 22 6.25 -32.99 -7.10
N VAL A 23 6.21 -32.72 -5.78
CA VAL A 23 6.47 -31.37 -5.25
C VAL A 23 7.91 -30.94 -5.55
N ASP A 24 8.81 -31.90 -5.71
CA ASP A 24 10.19 -31.69 -6.17
C ASP A 24 10.28 -31.14 -7.61
N ILE A 25 9.23 -31.32 -8.42
CA ILE A 25 9.09 -30.82 -9.80
C ILE A 25 8.16 -29.60 -9.85
N MET A 26 7.61 -29.15 -8.72
CA MET A 26 6.79 -27.94 -8.67
C MET A 26 7.68 -26.78 -9.14
N PRO A 27 7.39 -26.15 -10.30
CA PRO A 27 8.32 -25.20 -10.86
C PRO A 27 8.38 -24.03 -9.87
N VAL A 28 9.56 -23.76 -9.33
CA VAL A 28 9.85 -22.58 -8.48
C VAL A 28 9.25 -21.31 -9.11
N ARG A 29 9.15 -21.30 -10.44
CA ARG A 29 8.48 -20.28 -11.28
C ARG A 29 7.02 -20.02 -10.91
N GLY A 30 6.22 -21.02 -10.53
CA GLY A 30 4.82 -20.85 -10.12
C GLY A 30 4.68 -20.15 -8.77
N LEU A 31 5.57 -20.48 -7.83
CA LEU A 31 5.67 -19.80 -6.53
C LEU A 31 6.18 -18.37 -6.67
N VAL A 32 7.24 -18.17 -7.46
CA VAL A 32 7.80 -16.85 -7.76
C VAL A 32 6.78 -15.95 -8.46
N ARG A 33 6.08 -16.47 -9.48
CA ARG A 33 5.01 -15.72 -10.18
C ARG A 33 3.90 -15.31 -9.23
N SER A 34 3.46 -16.21 -8.36
CA SER A 34 2.40 -15.91 -7.39
C SER A 34 2.84 -14.87 -6.36
N LYS A 35 4.09 -14.93 -5.88
CA LYS A 35 4.66 -13.96 -4.95
C LYS A 35 4.78 -12.57 -5.58
N ILE A 36 5.30 -12.49 -6.81
CA ILE A 36 5.41 -11.23 -7.57
C ILE A 36 4.01 -10.63 -7.78
N TRP A 37 3.05 -11.43 -8.26
CA TRP A 37 1.68 -10.99 -8.51
C TRP A 37 0.99 -10.49 -7.23
N PHE A 38 1.18 -11.18 -6.10
CA PHE A 38 0.65 -10.76 -4.81
C PHE A 38 1.28 -9.43 -4.35
N SER A 39 2.61 -9.29 -4.43
CA SER A 39 3.30 -8.06 -4.08
C SER A 39 2.84 -6.87 -4.95
N PHE A 40 2.63 -7.09 -6.26
CA PHE A 40 2.08 -6.06 -7.15
C PHE A 40 0.65 -5.67 -6.79
N LYS A 41 -0.23 -6.62 -6.41
CA LYS A 41 -1.59 -6.28 -5.94
C LYS A 41 -1.56 -5.39 -4.71
N ILE A 42 -0.74 -5.74 -3.72
CA ILE A 42 -0.59 -4.93 -2.50
C ILE A 42 -0.01 -3.56 -2.83
N GLY A 43 1.00 -3.52 -3.70
CA GLY A 43 1.58 -2.28 -4.22
C GLY A 43 0.52 -1.38 -4.87
N ALA A 44 -0.28 -1.90 -5.80
CA ALA A 44 -1.31 -1.15 -6.50
C ALA A 44 -2.39 -0.59 -5.54
N ILE A 45 -2.81 -1.38 -4.55
CA ILE A 45 -3.76 -0.92 -3.52
C ILE A 45 -3.18 0.24 -2.71
N ASN A 46 -1.92 0.13 -2.30
CA ASN A 46 -1.23 1.17 -1.55
C ASN A 46 -0.98 2.42 -2.39
N SER A 47 -0.53 2.27 -3.65
CA SER A 47 -0.32 3.39 -4.58
C SER A 47 -1.62 4.14 -4.85
N LYS A 48 -2.75 3.44 -5.00
CA LYS A 48 -4.06 4.10 -5.17
C LYS A 48 -4.42 4.99 -3.98
N ARG A 49 -4.11 4.55 -2.75
CA ARG A 49 -4.33 5.35 -1.53
C ARG A 49 -3.45 6.59 -1.51
N VAL A 50 -2.15 6.42 -1.82
CA VAL A 50 -1.20 7.54 -1.88
C VAL A 50 -1.61 8.57 -2.92
N LEU A 51 -1.99 8.14 -4.13
CA LEU A 51 -2.43 9.05 -5.19
C LEU A 51 -3.70 9.83 -4.80
N LYS A 52 -4.64 9.19 -4.12
CA LYS A 52 -5.84 9.85 -3.61
C LYS A 52 -5.48 10.93 -2.58
N MET A 53 -4.62 10.61 -1.61
CA MET A 53 -4.16 11.57 -0.61
C MET A 53 -3.40 12.73 -1.25
N ALA A 54 -2.53 12.46 -2.22
CA ALA A 54 -1.79 13.49 -2.95
C ALA A 54 -2.72 14.43 -3.72
N ALA A 55 -3.76 13.90 -4.36
CA ALA A 55 -4.75 14.70 -5.07
C ALA A 55 -5.56 15.59 -4.12
N GLU A 56 -5.99 15.07 -2.97
CA GLU A 56 -6.69 15.85 -1.93
C GLU A 56 -5.79 16.95 -1.35
N MET A 57 -4.52 16.64 -1.09
CA MET A 57 -3.55 17.61 -0.62
C MET A 57 -3.27 18.72 -1.65
N ALA A 58 -3.19 18.37 -2.94
CA ALA A 58 -3.05 19.35 -4.02
C ALA A 58 -4.29 20.25 -4.12
N ALA A 59 -5.50 19.68 -4.02
CA ALA A 59 -6.74 20.43 -4.06
C ALA A 59 -6.87 21.42 -2.89
N THR A 60 -6.55 20.98 -1.67
CA THR A 60 -6.55 21.86 -0.49
C THR A 60 -5.53 22.99 -0.63
N LEU A 61 -4.33 22.71 -1.13
CA LEU A 61 -3.31 23.73 -1.38
C LEU A 61 -3.78 24.75 -2.43
N TYR A 62 -4.35 24.28 -3.54
CA TYR A 62 -4.90 25.15 -4.58
C TYR A 62 -6.00 26.06 -4.03
N ASN A 63 -6.94 25.51 -3.26
CA ASN A 63 -8.01 26.29 -2.63
C ASN A 63 -7.47 27.31 -1.65
N LYS A 64 -6.44 26.97 -0.86
CA LYS A 64 -5.77 27.89 0.08
C LYS A 64 -5.11 29.05 -0.68
N ILE A 65 -4.39 28.76 -1.76
CA ILE A 65 -3.73 29.78 -2.58
C ILE A 65 -4.79 30.70 -3.22
N LYS A 66 -5.84 30.12 -3.80
CA LYS A 66 -6.94 30.87 -4.41
C LYS A 66 -7.65 31.77 -3.41
N PHE A 67 -7.94 31.26 -2.20
CA PHE A 67 -8.55 32.03 -1.13
C PHE A 67 -7.66 33.20 -0.69
N ASN A 68 -6.37 32.94 -0.44
CA ASN A 68 -5.41 33.98 -0.07
C ASN A 68 -5.28 35.05 -1.16
N PHE A 69 -5.28 34.65 -2.43
CA PHE A 69 -5.26 35.60 -3.56
C PHE A 69 -6.54 36.46 -3.60
N ALA A 70 -7.71 35.84 -3.45
CA ALA A 70 -8.98 36.57 -3.40
C ALA A 70 -9.04 37.54 -2.22
N PHE A 71 -8.60 37.11 -1.03
CA PHE A 71 -8.59 37.93 0.18
C PHE A 71 -7.62 39.11 0.09
N THR A 72 -6.41 38.89 -0.43
CA THR A 72 -5.45 39.99 -0.64
C THR A 72 -5.96 40.98 -1.68
N LYS A 73 -6.67 40.50 -2.71
CA LYS A 73 -7.29 41.36 -3.72
C LYS A 73 -8.45 42.18 -3.15
N SER A 74 -9.33 41.57 -2.35
CA SER A 74 -10.42 42.30 -1.68
C SER A 74 -9.89 43.35 -0.71
N GLY A 75 -8.84 43.04 0.05
CA GLY A 75 -8.21 44.00 0.96
C GLY A 75 -7.66 45.23 0.23
N LYS A 76 -7.04 45.05 -0.94
CA LYS A 76 -6.55 46.17 -1.77
C LYS A 76 -7.66 47.10 -2.23
N TYR A 77 -8.79 46.56 -2.70
CA TYR A 77 -9.93 47.39 -3.11
C TYR A 77 -10.54 48.18 -1.95
N GLN A 78 -10.66 47.56 -0.78
CA GLN A 78 -11.18 48.24 0.42
C GLN A 78 -10.29 49.42 0.83
N VAL A 79 -8.96 49.26 0.75
CA VAL A 79 -8.01 50.34 1.06
C VAL A 79 -8.07 51.45 0.01
N GLU A 80 -8.15 51.12 -1.28
CA GLU A 80 -8.30 52.13 -2.35
C GLU A 80 -9.59 52.96 -2.19
N LEU A 81 -10.72 52.32 -1.85
CA LEU A 81 -11.99 52.99 -1.58
C LEU A 81 -11.90 53.95 -0.38
N LEU A 82 -11.18 53.56 0.68
CA LEU A 82 -10.96 54.38 1.88
C LEU A 82 -10.05 55.59 1.65
N ILE A 83 -9.17 55.54 0.66
CA ILE A 83 -8.27 56.66 0.29
C ILE A 83 -9.00 57.67 -0.61
N ILE A 84 -10.01 57.21 -1.37
CA ILE A 84 -10.78 58.03 -2.32
C ILE A 84 -12.00 58.68 -1.65
N ALA A 85 -12.53 58.10 -0.57
CA ALA A 85 -13.64 58.63 0.23
C ALA A 85 -13.20 59.74 1.19
#